data_AF-A0A3C0DYX8-F1
#
_entry.id   AF-A0A3C0DYX8-F1
#
_cell.length_a   1.000
_cell.length_b   1.000
_cell.length_c   1.000
_cell.angle_alpha   90.00
_cell.angle_beta   90.00
_cell.angle_gamma   90.00
#
_symmetry.space_group_name_H-M   'P 1'
#
loop_
_entity.id
_entity.type
_entity.pdbx_description
1 polymer ?
#
loop_
_entity_poly.entity_id
_entity_poly.type
_entity_poly.pdbx_seq_one_letter_code
_entity_poly.pdbx_strand_id
1 'polypeptide(L)'
;MLVQTHFPRSLSRSRYDQYLASGWFRGSVMLYKMDLLCIDEQLFSVVNIRMNLHHHEPTARQRKTMRRVESRFTVTYGHAQPNANKEAL
;
A
#
# COMPACT_ATOMS: atom_id res chain seq x y z
N MET A 1 -13.15 12.19 14.36
CA MET A 1 -12.44 11.35 15.36
C MET A 1 -11.01 11.28 14.88
N LEU A 2 -10.05 11.85 15.63
CA LEU A 2 -8.68 12.09 15.18
C LEU A 2 -7.94 10.83 14.70
N VAL A 3 -8.17 9.70 15.37
CA VAL A 3 -7.63 8.39 15.01
C VAL A 3 -8.70 7.34 15.25
N GLN A 4 -8.89 6.43 14.29
CA GLN A 4 -9.68 5.22 14.41
C GLN A 4 -8.74 4.02 14.30
N THR A 5 -8.88 3.02 15.16
CA THR A 5 -8.09 1.79 15.13
C THR A 5 -9.00 0.57 15.05
N HIS A 6 -8.56 -0.43 14.30
CA HIS A 6 -9.27 -1.69 14.12
C HIS A 6 -8.25 -2.84 14.10
N PHE A 7 -8.50 -3.86 14.92
CA PHE A 7 -7.64 -5.03 15.07
C PHE A 7 -8.37 -6.29 14.57
N PRO A 8 -8.39 -6.51 13.24
CA PRO A 8 -9.10 -7.65 12.68
C PRO A 8 -8.41 -8.96 13.10
N ARG A 9 -9.19 -9.92 13.63
CA ARG A 9 -8.70 -11.29 13.91
C ARG A 9 -8.43 -12.07 12.63
N SER A 10 -9.13 -11.75 11.56
CA SER A 10 -8.95 -12.30 10.21
C SER A 10 -9.32 -11.23 9.20
N LEU A 11 -8.54 -11.09 8.12
CA LEU A 11 -8.79 -10.08 7.11
C LEU A 11 -8.67 -10.66 5.71
N SER A 12 -9.81 -10.85 5.04
CA SER A 12 -9.81 -11.25 3.64
C SER A 12 -9.25 -10.16 2.74
N ARG A 13 -8.73 -10.55 1.56
CA ARG A 13 -8.19 -9.61 0.56
C ARG A 13 -9.20 -8.55 0.14
N SER A 14 -10.42 -8.96 -0.20
CA SER A 14 -11.48 -8.04 -0.64
C SER A 14 -11.82 -7.02 0.44
N ARG A 15 -11.89 -7.46 1.70
CA ARG A 15 -12.16 -6.56 2.82
C ARG A 15 -10.98 -5.64 3.10
N TYR A 16 -9.75 -6.14 2.96
CA TYR A 16 -8.56 -5.31 3.07
C TYR A 16 -8.54 -4.20 2.01
N ASP A 17 -8.82 -4.53 0.75
CA ASP A 17 -8.89 -3.57 -0.33
C ASP A 17 -9.95 -2.48 -0.08
N GLN A 18 -11.11 -2.87 0.48
CA GLN A 18 -12.17 -1.93 0.89
C GLN A 18 -11.72 -1.00 2.03
N TYR A 19 -11.01 -1.52 3.03
CA TYR A 19 -10.45 -0.69 4.11
C TYR A 19 -9.45 0.32 3.55
N LEU A 20 -8.50 -0.15 2.73
CA LEU A 20 -7.55 0.74 2.09
C LEU A 20 -8.28 1.79 1.22
N ALA A 21 -9.38 1.41 0.55
CA ALA A 21 -10.16 2.30 -0.31
C ALA A 21 -10.90 3.39 0.47
N SER A 22 -11.26 3.10 1.70
CA SER A 22 -11.90 4.05 2.61
C SER A 22 -10.90 4.88 3.43
N GLY A 23 -9.61 4.82 3.10
CA GLY A 23 -8.55 5.64 3.72
C GLY A 23 -7.95 5.04 4.99
N TRP A 24 -8.12 3.73 5.21
CA TRP A 24 -7.39 3.02 6.26
C TRP A 24 -5.98 2.65 5.77
N PHE A 25 -5.05 2.61 6.70
CA PHE A 25 -3.68 2.14 6.52
C PHE A 25 -3.44 0.91 7.40
N ARG A 26 -2.54 0.03 6.96
CA ARG A 26 -2.14 -1.14 7.74
C ARG A 26 -0.79 -0.91 8.40
N GLY A 27 -0.77 -0.96 9.73
CA GLY A 27 0.44 -1.04 10.54
C GLY A 27 0.51 -2.41 11.20
N SER A 28 1.40 -3.29 10.72
CA SER A 28 1.55 -4.66 11.22
C SER A 28 0.18 -5.39 11.37
N VAL A 29 -0.30 -5.57 12.60
CA VAL A 29 -1.56 -6.24 12.97
C VAL A 29 -2.78 -5.31 13.03
N MET A 30 -2.59 -3.99 12.90
CA MET A 30 -3.62 -2.97 13.07
C MET A 30 -3.96 -2.30 11.74
N LEU A 31 -5.25 -2.04 11.53
CA LEU A 31 -5.72 -1.05 10.57
C LEU A 31 -6.01 0.24 11.33
N TYR A 32 -5.57 1.37 10.80
CA TYR A 32 -5.89 2.67 11.38
C TYR A 32 -6.26 3.69 10.31
N LYS A 33 -7.11 4.62 10.68
CA LYS A 33 -7.49 5.77 9.87
C LYS A 33 -7.30 7.01 10.72
N MET A 34 -6.49 7.96 10.26
CA MET A 34 -6.17 9.18 11.00
C MET A 34 -6.34 10.41 10.12
N ASP A 35 -6.78 11.50 10.73
CA ASP A 35 -6.95 12.78 10.05
C ASP A 35 -5.68 13.64 10.14
N LEU A 36 -4.84 13.38 11.15
CA LEU A 36 -3.60 14.09 11.44
C LEU A 36 -2.44 13.12 11.73
N LEU A 37 -1.24 13.50 11.31
CA LEU A 37 0.00 12.77 11.55
C LEU A 37 0.99 13.69 12.27
N CYS A 38 1.61 13.20 13.33
CA CYS A 38 2.65 13.93 14.05
C CYS A 38 4.03 13.44 13.59
N ILE A 39 4.83 14.33 13.00
CA ILE A 39 6.21 14.08 12.58
C ILE A 39 7.05 15.22 13.12
N ASP A 40 8.18 14.92 13.77
CA ASP A 40 9.11 15.93 14.31
C ASP A 40 8.40 17.02 15.14
N GLU A 41 7.49 16.59 16.03
CA GLU A 41 6.68 17.45 16.92
C GLU A 41 5.71 18.40 16.18
N GLN A 42 5.54 18.25 14.87
CA GLN A 42 4.62 19.03 14.04
C GLN A 42 3.43 18.19 13.59
N LEU A 43 2.26 18.83 13.45
CA LEU A 43 1.03 18.20 12.98
C LEU A 43 0.81 18.45 11.49
N PHE A 44 0.53 17.39 10.76
CA PHE A 44 0.26 17.41 9.32
C PHE A 44 -1.10 16.80 9.02
N SER A 45 -1.80 17.34 8.03
CA SER A 45 -2.99 16.69 7.47
C SER A 45 -2.60 15.52 6.59
N VAL A 46 -3.42 14.47 6.60
CA VAL A 46 -3.20 13.27 5.79
C VAL A 46 -3.92 13.39 4.45
N VAL A 47 -3.18 13.18 3.36
CA VAL A 47 -3.74 13.06 2.00
C VAL A 47 -3.52 11.64 1.49
N ASN A 48 -4.62 10.92 1.28
CA ASN A 48 -4.59 9.55 0.77
C ASN A 48 -4.48 9.55 -0.75
N ILE A 49 -3.27 9.29 -1.27
CA ILE A 49 -3.03 9.20 -2.71
C ILE A 49 -3.11 7.73 -3.14
N ARG A 50 -3.96 7.44 -4.12
CA ARG A 50 -4.08 6.11 -4.74
C ARG A 50 -3.68 6.19 -6.20
N MET A 51 -2.71 5.37 -6.60
CA MET A 51 -2.34 5.22 -8.00
C MET A 51 -3.23 4.15 -8.63
N ASN A 52 -3.96 4.52 -9.69
CA ASN A 52 -4.71 3.56 -10.47
C ASN A 52 -3.76 2.73 -11.33
N LEU A 53 -3.50 1.49 -10.93
CA LEU A 53 -2.58 0.60 -11.63
C LEU A 53 -3.13 0.11 -12.98
N HIS A 54 -4.45 0.06 -13.18
CA HIS A 54 -5.03 -0.40 -14.45
C HIS A 54 -4.74 0.55 -15.62
N HIS A 55 -4.49 1.82 -15.33
CA HIS A 55 -4.18 2.85 -16.33
C HIS A 55 -2.78 3.43 -16.15
N HIS A 56 -1.96 2.81 -15.28
CA HIS A 56 -0.62 3.30 -15.03
C HIS A 56 0.36 2.71 -16.04
N GLU A 57 0.95 3.58 -16.84
CA GLU A 57 2.05 3.25 -17.73
C GLU A 57 3.29 4.09 -17.36
N PRO A 58 4.49 3.50 -17.28
CA PRO A 58 5.69 4.25 -16.97
C PRO A 58 5.96 5.33 -18.04
N THR A 59 6.24 6.55 -17.62
CA THR A 59 6.65 7.65 -18.51
C THR A 59 7.97 7.35 -19.25
N ALA A 60 8.27 8.09 -20.32
CA ALA A 60 9.53 7.93 -21.05
C ALA A 60 10.78 8.06 -20.16
N ARG A 61 10.75 8.98 -19.18
CA ARG A 61 11.82 9.16 -18.19
C ARG A 61 11.94 7.95 -17.27
N GLN A 62 10.82 7.43 -16.75
CA GLN A 62 10.81 6.22 -15.91
C GLN A 62 11.33 5.01 -16.68
N ARG A 63 10.90 4.80 -17.93
CA ARG A 63 11.41 3.73 -18.79
C ARG A 63 12.92 3.82 -19.02
N LYS A 64 13.46 5.04 -19.18
CA LYS A 64 14.92 5.25 -19.29
C LYS A 64 15.65 4.83 -18.00
N THR A 65 15.10 5.16 -16.83
CA THR A 65 15.65 4.73 -15.54
C THR A 65 15.59 3.22 -15.39
N MET A 66 14.46 2.59 -15.68
CA MET A 66 14.28 1.14 -15.62
C MET A 66 15.31 0.42 -16.48
N ARG A 67 15.46 0.81 -17.76
CA ARG A 67 16.46 0.23 -18.67
C ARG A 67 17.89 0.32 -18.14
N ARG A 68 18.25 1.44 -17.50
CA ARG A 68 19.59 1.62 -16.91
C ARG A 68 19.82 0.67 -15.73
N VAL A 69 18.78 0.41 -14.94
CA VAL A 69 18.84 -0.55 -13.82
C VAL A 69 18.95 -1.97 -14.38
N GLU A 70 18.07 -2.32 -15.32
CA GLU A 70 18.01 -3.64 -15.95
C GLU A 70 19.29 -3.99 -16.74
N SER A 71 20.03 -2.99 -17.25
CA SER A 71 21.32 -3.23 -17.91
C SER A 71 22.47 -3.53 -16.93
N ARG A 72 22.26 -3.35 -15.62
CA ARG A 72 23.29 -3.52 -14.58
C ARG A 72 22.92 -4.57 -13.54
N PHE A 73 21.64 -4.87 -13.40
CA PHE A 73 21.10 -5.73 -12.37
C PHE A 73 20.02 -6.66 -12.94
N THR A 74 19.96 -7.88 -12.43
CA THR A 74 18.84 -8.77 -12.68
C THR A 74 17.66 -8.37 -11.80
N VAL A 75 16.58 -7.88 -12.42
CA VAL A 75 15.34 -7.55 -11.73
C VAL A 75 14.39 -8.74 -11.85
N THR A 76 13.92 -9.27 -10.72
CA THR A 76 12.95 -10.37 -10.68
C THR A 76 11.70 -9.92 -9.93
N TYR A 77 10.54 -10.32 -10.44
CA TYR A 77 9.25 -10.10 -9.80
C TYR A 77 8.66 -11.47 -9.46
N GLY A 78 8.40 -11.71 -8.18
CA GLY A 78 7.66 -12.90 -7.77
C GLY A 78 6.18 -12.71 -8.09
N HIS A 79 5.58 -13.65 -8.83
CA HIS A 79 4.13 -13.70 -8.90
C HIS A 79 3.57 -14.00 -7.52
N ALA A 80 2.76 -13.08 -6.98
CA ALA A 80 1.98 -13.39 -5.80
C ALA A 80 1.07 -14.57 -6.14
N GLN A 81 1.34 -15.73 -5.54
CA GLN A 81 0.47 -16.90 -5.62
C GLN A 81 -0.47 -16.90 -4.41
N PRO A 82 -1.67 -16.27 -4.52
CA PRO A 82 -2.72 -16.45 -3.54
C PRO A 82 -3.05 -17.94 -3.39
N ASN A 83 -3.05 -18.45 -2.17
CA ASN A 83 -3.65 -19.74 -1.87
C ASN A 83 -4.37 -19.63 -0.51
N ALA A 84 -5.32 -20.54 -0.27
CA ALA A 84 -6.14 -20.51 0.94
C ALA A 84 -5.30 -20.49 2.23
N ASN A 85 -4.16 -21.19 2.24
CA ASN A 85 -3.26 -21.23 3.39
C ASN A 85 -2.58 -19.88 3.67
N LYS A 86 -2.16 -19.16 2.62
CA LYS A 86 -1.58 -17.81 2.71
C LYS A 86 -2.62 -16.73 3.00
N GLU A 87 -3.91 -17.02 2.80
CA GLU A 87 -5.02 -16.13 3.12
C GLU A 87 -5.56 -16.29 4.55
N ALA A 88 -5.27 -17.43 5.19
CA ALA A 88 -5.66 -17.73 6.56
C ALA A 88 -4.64 -17.23 7.63
N LEU A 89 -3.47 -16.75 7.19
CA LEU A 89 -2.43 -16.11 8.00
C LEU A 89 -2.63 -14.59 8.07
#